data_AF-A0A1Y1LSR0-F1
#
_entry.id   AF-A0A1Y1LSR0-F1
#
_cell.length_a   1.000
_cell.length_b   1.000
_cell.length_c   1.000
_cell.angle_alpha   90.00
_cell.angle_beta   90.00
_cell.angle_gamma   90.00
#
_symmetry.space_group_name_H-M   'P 1'
#
loop_
_entity.id
_entity.type
_entity.pdbx_description
1 polymer ?
#
loop_
_entity_poly.entity_id
_entity_poly.type
_entity_poly.pdbx_seq_one_letter_code
_entity_poly.pdbx_strand_id
1 'polypeptide(L)'
;RARAEFLQNHVTNLDHCARDLEASGVTKRSIQRRLHMVNRLREKRGLERREDKESKDWGAMDASDSYASRFQTNGSCFLAPEEMVGPYYVAGESVRSNITETQQGIPMEIDVQFVDATSCKPVQGKYVDVWQANSTGVYAGVINPSNGNGPADPNNSKKTFLRGIQKTDEQGAVKFSTIFPGHYIDRTIHIHVMLHPNAQPYPNGTIIDTTAAYVGQMYFKQELIDSVRRLPPYSQNTQPLTLNDEDFILQPDLDQGGNPFVKYEMVGKRLEDGIVAWITYGINPAKRSAVTPVATRKCNVPKETGDIKRNKV
;
A
#
# COMPACT_ATOMS: atom_id res chain seq x y z
N ARG A 1 -2.05 12.18 28.82
CA ARG A 1 -0.93 12.86 28.14
C ARG A 1 0.32 11.99 28.15
N ALA A 2 0.87 11.63 29.32
CA ALA A 2 2.04 10.75 29.45
C ALA A 2 1.94 9.39 28.72
N ARG A 3 0.78 8.70 28.78
CA ARG A 3 0.57 7.44 28.03
C ARG A 3 0.61 7.62 26.51
N ALA A 4 0.07 8.71 25.97
CA ALA A 4 0.06 8.97 24.54
C ALA A 4 1.47 9.31 24.02
N GLU A 5 2.23 10.11 24.78
CA GLU A 5 3.63 10.42 24.49
C GLU A 5 4.53 9.17 24.60
N PHE A 6 4.27 8.28 25.56
CA PHE A 6 4.96 6.99 25.68
C PHE A 6 4.70 6.08 24.48
N LEU A 7 3.42 5.89 24.10
CA LEU A 7 3.03 5.05 22.97
C LEU A 7 3.57 5.57 21.64
N GLN A 8 3.71 6.89 21.49
CA GLN A 8 4.33 7.48 20.31
C GLN A 8 5.82 7.16 20.22
N ASN A 9 6.54 7.09 21.34
CA ASN A 9 8.00 7.01 21.31
C ASN A 9 8.58 5.61 21.61
N HIS A 10 7.78 4.65 22.06
CA HIS A 10 8.28 3.37 22.60
C HIS A 10 7.55 2.13 22.11
N VAL A 11 6.55 2.27 21.25
CA VAL A 11 5.78 1.12 20.75
C VAL A 11 6.09 0.85 19.28
N THR A 12 6.64 -0.33 19.03
CA THR A 12 7.09 -0.83 17.72
C THR A 12 6.03 -1.68 16.99
N ASN A 13 4.91 -2.01 17.65
CA ASN A 13 3.82 -2.78 17.05
C ASN A 13 2.44 -2.45 17.66
N LEU A 14 1.36 -3.07 17.19
CA LEU A 14 0.02 -2.88 17.75
C LEU A 14 -0.37 -3.92 18.80
N ASP A 15 0.59 -4.61 19.44
CA ASP A 15 0.30 -5.70 20.38
C ASP A 15 -0.52 -5.21 21.58
N HIS A 16 -0.27 -3.99 22.06
CA HIS A 16 -1.06 -3.39 23.15
C HIS A 16 -2.51 -3.11 22.74
N CYS A 17 -2.79 -3.00 21.43
CA CYS A 17 -4.13 -2.83 20.88
C CYS A 17 -4.83 -4.15 20.56
N ALA A 18 -4.15 -5.30 20.63
CA ALA A 18 -4.71 -6.57 20.19
C ALA A 18 -6.06 -6.88 20.86
N ARG A 19 -6.14 -6.75 22.19
CA ARG A 19 -7.38 -7.00 22.96
C ARG A 19 -8.51 -6.07 22.57
N ASP A 20 -8.24 -4.79 22.33
CA ASP A 20 -9.25 -3.79 21.95
C ASP A 20 -9.76 -4.02 20.53
N LEU A 21 -8.86 -4.40 19.61
CA LEU A 21 -9.19 -4.72 18.22
C LEU A 21 -10.01 -6.02 18.10
N GLU A 22 -9.70 -7.02 18.94
CA GLU A 22 -10.50 -8.23 19.06
C GLU A 22 -11.88 -7.94 19.65
N ALA A 23 -11.95 -7.28 20.80
CA ALA A 23 -13.20 -6.98 21.49
C ALA A 23 -14.15 -6.11 20.65
N SER A 24 -13.62 -5.17 19.86
CA SER A 24 -14.41 -4.34 18.93
C SER A 24 -14.79 -5.05 17.62
N GLY A 25 -14.34 -6.30 17.44
CA GLY A 25 -14.57 -7.10 16.25
C GLY A 25 -13.84 -6.63 15.00
N VAL A 26 -12.91 -5.66 15.12
CA VAL A 26 -12.10 -5.17 13.98
C VAL A 26 -11.28 -6.31 13.39
N THR A 27 -10.66 -7.14 14.22
CA THR A 27 -9.88 -8.30 13.79
C THR A 27 -10.73 -9.25 12.93
N LYS A 28 -11.92 -9.62 13.41
CA LYS A 28 -12.86 -10.51 12.70
C LYS A 28 -13.29 -9.93 11.35
N ARG A 29 -13.66 -8.65 11.32
CA ARG A 29 -14.09 -7.99 10.07
C ARG A 29 -12.94 -7.83 9.07
N SER A 30 -11.71 -7.59 9.53
CA SER A 30 -10.52 -7.56 8.66
C SER A 30 -10.24 -8.92 8.01
N ILE A 31 -10.34 -10.02 8.77
CA ILE A 31 -10.21 -11.39 8.24
C ILE A 31 -11.28 -11.64 7.17
N GLN A 32 -12.55 -11.37 7.47
CA GLN A 32 -13.67 -11.55 6.54
C GLN A 32 -13.48 -10.71 5.26
N ARG A 33 -13.04 -9.46 5.40
CA ARG A 33 -12.75 -8.57 4.26
C ARG A 33 -11.70 -9.16 3.34
N ARG A 34 -10.59 -9.68 3.88
CA ARG A 34 -9.49 -10.27 3.10
C ARG A 34 -9.89 -11.60 2.45
N LEU A 35 -10.64 -12.44 3.15
CA LEU A 35 -11.23 -13.65 2.56
C LEU A 35 -12.16 -13.31 1.38
N HIS A 36 -13.01 -12.29 1.53
CA HIS A 36 -13.86 -11.82 0.43
C HIS A 36 -13.04 -11.28 -0.75
N MET A 37 -11.92 -10.60 -0.51
CA MET A 37 -11.02 -10.16 -1.57
C MET A 37 -10.43 -11.36 -2.33
N VAL A 38 -9.93 -12.38 -1.62
CA VAL A 38 -9.42 -13.61 -2.25
C VAL A 38 -10.49 -14.27 -3.10
N ASN A 39 -11.68 -14.51 -2.53
CA ASN A 39 -12.76 -15.19 -3.26
C ASN A 39 -13.26 -14.38 -4.46
N ARG A 40 -13.37 -13.06 -4.35
CA ARG A 40 -13.73 -12.19 -5.47
C ARG A 40 -12.68 -12.25 -6.59
N LEU A 41 -11.39 -12.25 -6.24
CA LEU A 41 -10.33 -12.32 -7.24
C LEU A 41 -10.26 -13.71 -7.89
N ARG A 42 -10.54 -14.78 -7.13
CA ARG A 42 -10.67 -16.15 -7.65
C ARG A 42 -11.81 -16.27 -8.65
N GLU A 43 -13.00 -15.78 -8.32
CA GLU A 43 -14.16 -15.76 -9.22
C GLU A 43 -13.86 -15.03 -10.53
N LYS A 44 -13.23 -13.85 -10.44
CA LYS A 44 -12.81 -13.07 -11.61
C LYS A 44 -11.81 -13.82 -12.51
N ARG A 45 -11.14 -14.83 -11.97
CA ARG A 45 -10.15 -15.68 -12.66
C ARG A 45 -10.73 -17.04 -13.08
N GLY A 46 -12.03 -17.27 -12.89
CA GLY A 46 -12.66 -18.56 -13.17
C GLY A 46 -12.19 -19.68 -12.22
N LEU A 47 -11.70 -19.32 -11.04
CA LEU A 47 -11.30 -20.26 -10.00
C LEU A 47 -12.43 -20.45 -8.99
N GLU A 48 -12.60 -21.68 -8.49
CA GLU A 48 -13.59 -22.00 -7.46
C GLU A 48 -13.38 -21.17 -6.19
N ARG A 49 -14.43 -20.87 -5.43
CA ARG A 49 -14.26 -20.21 -4.13
C ARG A 49 -13.46 -21.09 -3.17
N ARG A 50 -12.66 -20.47 -2.30
CA ARG A 50 -12.17 -21.14 -1.10
C ARG A 50 -13.25 -21.03 -0.05
N GLU A 51 -13.90 -22.16 0.24
CA GLU A 51 -14.81 -22.29 1.37
C GLU A 51 -14.00 -22.57 2.64
N ASP A 52 -14.27 -21.80 3.69
CA ASP A 52 -13.93 -22.24 5.04
C ASP A 52 -14.92 -23.35 5.39
N LYS A 53 -14.45 -24.59 5.57
CA LYS A 53 -15.29 -25.71 6.04
C LYS A 53 -15.89 -25.47 7.45
N GLU A 54 -15.59 -24.35 8.09
CA GLU A 54 -16.07 -23.92 9.40
C GLU A 54 -17.12 -22.79 9.33
N SER A 55 -17.64 -22.44 8.14
CA SER A 55 -18.53 -21.28 7.97
C SER A 55 -19.95 -21.44 8.56
N LYS A 56 -20.24 -22.50 9.32
CA LYS A 56 -21.58 -22.68 9.94
C LYS A 56 -21.69 -22.14 11.36
N ASP A 57 -20.59 -21.78 12.03
CA ASP A 57 -20.71 -21.27 13.40
C ASP A 57 -19.58 -20.30 13.78
N TRP A 58 -19.65 -19.06 13.28
CA TRP A 58 -18.73 -17.99 13.67
C TRP A 58 -18.93 -17.51 15.14
N GLY A 59 -19.74 -18.22 15.93
CA GLY A 59 -19.99 -18.00 17.35
C GLY A 59 -19.06 -18.76 18.29
N ALA A 60 -18.38 -19.80 17.82
CA ALA A 60 -17.50 -20.60 18.67
C ALA A 60 -16.46 -21.34 17.84
N MET A 61 -15.26 -20.78 17.64
CA MET A 61 -14.07 -21.60 17.43
C MET A 61 -12.77 -20.81 17.59
N ASP A 62 -11.83 -21.50 18.23
CA ASP A 62 -10.44 -21.14 18.47
C ASP A 62 -9.75 -20.77 17.14
N ALA A 63 -9.27 -19.53 17.05
CA ALA A 63 -8.78 -18.92 15.82
C ALA A 63 -7.37 -19.40 15.42
N SER A 64 -6.86 -20.48 16.01
CA SER A 64 -5.47 -20.90 15.87
C SER A 64 -5.19 -21.85 14.69
N ASP A 65 -6.19 -22.53 14.10
CA ASP A 65 -5.95 -23.55 13.06
C ASP A 65 -6.83 -23.45 11.79
N SER A 66 -7.61 -22.39 11.64
CA SER A 66 -8.49 -22.19 10.48
C SER A 66 -7.81 -21.45 9.31
N TYR A 67 -8.24 -21.68 8.06
CA TYR A 67 -7.73 -20.92 6.90
C TYR A 67 -7.89 -19.40 7.10
N ALA A 68 -8.94 -19.00 7.82
CA ALA A 68 -9.20 -17.63 8.24
C ALA A 68 -8.10 -17.04 9.16
N SER A 69 -7.42 -17.85 9.98
CA SER A 69 -6.33 -17.40 10.88
C SER A 69 -5.14 -16.82 10.11
N ARG A 70 -4.91 -17.32 8.88
CA ARG A 70 -3.84 -16.83 7.99
C ARG A 70 -4.01 -15.36 7.63
N PHE A 71 -5.24 -14.86 7.64
CA PHE A 71 -5.55 -13.47 7.33
C PHE A 71 -5.42 -12.53 8.54
N GLN A 72 -5.03 -13.02 9.72
CA GLN A 72 -4.73 -12.17 10.87
C GLN A 72 -3.49 -11.30 10.62
N THR A 73 -3.44 -10.15 11.28
CA THR A 73 -2.27 -9.26 11.26
C THR A 73 -1.88 -8.93 12.68
N ASN A 74 -0.59 -9.07 12.98
CA ASN A 74 0.01 -8.40 14.13
C ASN A 74 0.44 -7.04 13.56
N GLY A 75 -0.26 -5.98 13.94
CA GLY A 75 -0.10 -4.68 13.28
C GLY A 75 1.33 -4.15 13.44
N SER A 76 1.90 -3.62 12.36
CA SER A 76 3.15 -2.88 12.39
C SER A 76 2.86 -1.46 12.89
N CYS A 77 3.38 -1.08 14.05
CA CYS A 77 3.33 0.30 14.52
C CYS A 77 4.67 0.90 14.17
N PHE A 78 4.70 1.78 13.19
CA PHE A 78 5.91 2.49 12.89
C PHE A 78 5.60 3.96 12.70
N LEU A 79 6.27 4.81 13.46
CA LEU A 79 6.44 6.22 13.13
C LEU A 79 7.72 6.29 12.29
N ALA A 80 7.60 6.07 10.98
CA ALA A 80 8.75 6.28 10.12
C ALA A 80 9.27 7.72 10.30
N PRO A 81 10.61 7.94 10.27
CA PRO A 81 11.12 9.26 9.99
C PRO A 81 10.42 9.74 8.72
N GLU A 82 9.87 10.94 8.79
CA GLU A 82 8.97 11.54 7.77
C GLU A 82 9.63 11.75 6.41
N GLU A 83 10.89 11.35 6.29
CA GLU A 83 11.68 11.37 5.09
C GLU A 83 11.54 10.02 4.40
N MET A 84 10.78 9.99 3.31
CA MET A 84 10.96 9.16 2.11
C MET A 84 9.64 9.04 1.32
N VAL A 85 8.95 10.17 1.15
CA VAL A 85 7.96 10.38 0.07
C VAL A 85 8.57 10.03 -1.31
N GLY A 86 9.91 10.00 -1.39
CA GLY A 86 10.66 9.56 -2.55
C GLY A 86 10.57 10.56 -3.71
N PRO A 87 11.43 10.43 -4.72
CA PRO A 87 11.48 11.37 -5.83
C PRO A 87 10.31 11.22 -6.82
N TYR A 88 9.25 10.49 -6.44
CA TYR A 88 8.18 10.08 -7.34
C TYR A 88 6.77 10.39 -6.85
N TYR A 89 6.59 11.10 -5.74
CA TYR A 89 5.26 11.55 -5.32
C TYR A 89 4.72 12.66 -6.21
N VAL A 90 3.51 12.44 -6.73
CA VAL A 90 2.78 13.39 -7.57
C VAL A 90 1.49 13.74 -6.85
N ALA A 91 1.25 15.03 -6.61
CA ALA A 91 -0.01 15.49 -6.03
C ALA A 91 -1.09 15.67 -7.11
N GLY A 92 -2.36 15.62 -6.73
CA GLY A 92 -3.48 15.77 -7.67
C GLY A 92 -3.93 14.44 -8.28
N GLU A 93 -3.70 13.32 -7.59
CA GLU A 93 -4.18 12.01 -8.02
C GLU A 93 -5.69 11.85 -7.82
N SER A 94 -6.30 10.94 -8.60
CA SER A 94 -7.74 10.70 -8.57
C SER A 94 -8.14 9.70 -7.48
N VAL A 95 -9.33 9.90 -6.91
CA VAL A 95 -9.96 8.89 -6.04
C VAL A 95 -10.42 7.71 -6.88
N ARG A 96 -9.77 6.55 -6.74
CA ARG A 96 -10.07 5.32 -7.48
C ARG A 96 -9.48 4.10 -6.80
N SER A 97 -10.19 2.97 -6.88
CA SER A 97 -9.72 1.69 -6.35
C SER A 97 -8.88 0.89 -7.36
N ASN A 98 -9.23 0.88 -8.66
CA ASN A 98 -8.40 0.25 -9.68
C ASN A 98 -7.39 1.25 -10.24
N ILE A 99 -6.11 1.00 -9.96
CA ILE A 99 -4.98 1.83 -10.39
C ILE A 99 -4.17 1.20 -11.53
N THR A 100 -4.54 -0.01 -11.98
CA THR A 100 -3.74 -0.80 -12.93
C THR A 100 -3.57 -0.13 -14.30
N GLU A 101 -4.64 0.49 -14.81
CA GLU A 101 -4.72 0.97 -16.20
C GLU A 101 -4.31 -0.13 -17.19
N THR A 102 -3.35 0.15 -18.07
CA THR A 102 -2.85 -0.77 -19.10
C THR A 102 -1.59 -1.53 -18.67
N GLN A 103 -1.17 -1.42 -17.41
CA GLN A 103 0.08 -2.03 -16.96
C GLN A 103 -0.03 -3.55 -16.88
N GLN A 104 1.00 -4.21 -17.40
CA GLN A 104 1.13 -5.66 -17.36
C GLN A 104 1.92 -6.10 -16.13
N GLY A 105 1.46 -7.17 -15.49
CA GLY A 105 2.09 -7.76 -14.31
C GLY A 105 1.19 -8.78 -13.63
N ILE A 106 1.68 -9.33 -12.54
CA ILE A 106 0.92 -10.22 -11.67
C ILE A 106 -0.20 -9.40 -11.01
N PRO A 107 -1.47 -9.78 -11.21
CA PRO A 107 -2.60 -9.08 -10.61
C PRO A 107 -2.53 -9.09 -9.09
N MET A 108 -2.73 -7.95 -8.46
CA MET A 108 -2.69 -7.85 -7.00
C MET A 108 -3.84 -7.01 -6.47
N GLU A 109 -4.42 -7.44 -5.36
CA GLU A 109 -5.29 -6.62 -4.53
C GLU A 109 -4.60 -6.33 -3.21
N ILE A 110 -4.56 -5.05 -2.81
CA ILE A 110 -3.96 -4.63 -1.54
C ILE A 110 -5.03 -4.13 -0.58
N ASP A 111 -4.90 -4.52 0.68
CA ASP A 111 -5.68 -4.07 1.83
C ASP A 111 -4.77 -3.35 2.82
N VAL A 112 -4.94 -2.04 2.96
CA VAL A 112 -4.14 -1.24 3.88
C VAL A 112 -5.04 -0.71 4.98
N GLN A 113 -4.79 -1.12 6.22
CA GLN A 113 -5.57 -0.72 7.38
C GLN A 113 -4.78 0.24 8.27
N PHE A 114 -5.44 1.27 8.79
CA PHE A 114 -4.87 2.24 9.72
C PHE A 114 -5.60 2.19 11.05
N VAL A 115 -4.83 2.08 12.13
CA VAL A 115 -5.30 2.09 13.52
C VAL A 115 -4.59 3.22 14.24
N ASP A 116 -5.34 4.02 14.98
CA ASP A 116 -4.76 4.99 15.90
C ASP A 116 -4.05 4.24 17.03
N ALA A 117 -2.73 4.37 17.08
CA ALA A 117 -1.88 3.65 18.04
C ALA A 117 -2.18 4.04 19.50
N THR A 118 -2.80 5.20 19.75
CA THR A 118 -3.15 5.64 21.11
C THR A 118 -4.52 5.14 21.53
N SER A 119 -5.53 5.26 20.65
CA SER A 119 -6.91 4.90 20.99
C SER A 119 -7.28 3.46 20.64
N CYS A 120 -6.44 2.75 19.90
CA CYS A 120 -6.67 1.41 19.37
C CYS A 120 -7.94 1.30 18.50
N LYS A 121 -8.34 2.42 17.88
CA LYS A 121 -9.51 2.51 17.00
C LYS A 121 -9.10 2.65 15.54
N PRO A 122 -9.90 2.15 14.59
CA PRO A 122 -9.64 2.39 13.18
C PRO A 122 -9.66 3.87 12.81
N VAL A 123 -8.74 4.29 11.92
CA VAL A 123 -8.67 5.66 11.41
C VAL A 123 -9.61 5.82 10.21
N GLN A 124 -10.83 6.29 10.48
CA GLN A 124 -11.91 6.36 9.50
C GLN A 124 -11.93 7.70 8.72
N GLY A 125 -12.41 7.65 7.48
CA GLY A 125 -12.73 8.81 6.67
C GLY A 125 -11.54 9.67 6.22
N LYS A 126 -10.32 9.14 6.26
CA LYS A 126 -9.09 9.79 5.79
C LYS A 126 -8.74 9.33 4.39
N TYR A 127 -8.09 10.19 3.60
CA TYR A 127 -7.67 9.82 2.26
C TYR A 127 -6.25 9.26 2.27
N VAL A 128 -6.06 8.18 1.53
CA VAL A 128 -4.80 7.45 1.46
C VAL A 128 -4.35 7.42 0.02
N ASP A 129 -3.18 7.97 -0.25
CA ASP A 129 -2.49 7.91 -1.52
C ASP A 129 -1.62 6.65 -1.57
N VAL A 130 -1.63 5.98 -2.71
CA VAL A 130 -0.76 4.84 -3.02
C VAL A 130 -0.15 5.05 -4.39
N TRP A 131 1.16 4.88 -4.50
CA TRP A 131 1.87 4.86 -5.76
C TRP A 131 2.98 3.81 -5.79
N GLN A 132 3.27 3.27 -6.97
CA GLN A 132 4.33 2.29 -7.18
C GLN A 132 4.89 2.37 -8.60
N ALA A 133 6.03 1.73 -8.80
CA ALA A 133 6.54 1.43 -10.13
C ALA A 133 5.69 0.36 -10.82
N ASN A 134 5.74 0.35 -12.16
CA ASN A 134 5.29 -0.80 -12.95
C ASN A 134 6.27 -1.97 -12.86
N SER A 135 5.97 -3.06 -13.57
CA SER A 135 6.75 -4.30 -13.58
C SER A 135 8.21 -4.14 -14.05
N THR A 136 8.55 -3.04 -14.74
CA THR A 136 9.89 -2.72 -15.22
C THR A 136 10.51 -1.50 -14.52
N GLY A 137 9.98 -1.09 -13.37
CA GLY A 137 10.58 -0.03 -12.54
C GLY A 137 10.21 1.40 -12.92
N VAL A 138 9.23 1.62 -13.80
CA VAL A 138 8.82 2.97 -14.23
C VAL A 138 7.64 3.45 -13.38
N TYR A 139 7.79 4.63 -12.77
CA TYR A 139 6.72 5.40 -12.15
C TYR A 139 6.03 6.30 -13.17
N ALA A 140 4.70 6.25 -13.28
CA ALA A 140 3.94 7.24 -14.05
C ALA A 140 4.11 8.65 -13.49
N GLY A 141 3.81 9.71 -14.24
CA GLY A 141 3.73 11.07 -13.69
C GLY A 141 5.06 11.82 -13.58
N VAL A 142 6.20 11.15 -13.75
CA VAL A 142 7.53 11.72 -13.50
C VAL A 142 8.49 11.42 -14.65
N ILE A 143 9.24 12.42 -15.07
CA ILE A 143 10.35 12.27 -16.02
C ILE A 143 11.63 12.40 -15.21
N ASN A 144 12.30 11.29 -14.96
CA ASN A 144 13.57 11.21 -14.24
C ASN A 144 14.46 10.17 -14.96
N PRO A 145 15.75 10.46 -15.22
CA PRO A 145 16.66 9.52 -15.87
C PRO A 145 16.77 8.14 -15.19
N SER A 146 16.56 8.07 -13.87
CA SER A 146 16.61 6.83 -13.09
C SER A 146 15.26 6.11 -13.00
N ASN A 147 14.24 6.55 -13.75
CA ASN A 147 12.88 6.05 -13.66
C ASN A 147 12.62 4.85 -14.60
N GLY A 148 13.16 3.70 -14.23
CA GLY A 148 12.92 2.43 -14.90
C GLY A 148 13.87 2.13 -16.06
N ASN A 149 13.54 1.12 -16.86
CA ASN A 149 14.39 0.66 -17.96
C ASN A 149 14.22 1.51 -19.24
N GLY A 150 15.33 1.88 -19.88
CA GLY A 150 15.35 2.55 -21.18
C GLY A 150 15.26 4.09 -21.13
N PRO A 151 15.27 4.76 -22.30
CA PRO A 151 15.19 6.21 -22.38
C PRO A 151 13.85 6.70 -21.79
N ALA A 152 13.90 7.82 -21.08
CA ALA A 152 12.70 8.40 -20.48
C ALA A 152 11.64 8.69 -21.56
N ASP A 153 10.46 8.08 -21.41
CA ASP A 153 9.31 8.42 -22.25
C ASP A 153 8.91 9.89 -21.98
N PRO A 154 8.98 10.79 -22.98
CA PRO A 154 8.66 12.21 -22.79
C PRO A 154 7.20 12.44 -22.39
N ASN A 155 6.31 11.49 -22.69
CA ASN A 155 4.91 11.55 -22.30
C ASN A 155 4.63 10.91 -20.94
N ASN A 156 5.64 10.33 -20.26
CA ASN A 156 5.42 9.66 -18.98
C ASN A 156 4.88 10.59 -17.90
N SER A 157 5.18 11.89 -17.98
CA SER A 157 4.57 12.91 -17.13
C SER A 157 3.04 12.82 -17.18
N LYS A 158 2.42 12.67 -18.35
CA LYS A 158 0.96 12.66 -18.51
C LYS A 158 0.30 11.34 -18.08
N LYS A 159 1.08 10.29 -17.84
CA LYS A 159 0.54 8.97 -17.46
C LYS A 159 0.15 8.95 -15.99
N THR A 160 -0.86 8.14 -15.68
CA THR A 160 -1.43 8.06 -14.32
C THR A 160 -1.38 6.66 -13.71
N PHE A 161 -0.91 5.64 -14.43
CA PHE A 161 -0.96 4.27 -13.96
C PHE A 161 -0.31 4.05 -12.59
N LEU A 162 -0.85 3.08 -11.85
CA LEU A 162 -0.38 2.60 -10.55
C LEU A 162 -0.27 3.69 -9.49
N ARG A 163 -1.15 4.69 -9.59
CA ARG A 163 -1.36 5.77 -8.62
C ARG A 163 -2.83 5.92 -8.31
N GLY A 164 -3.19 6.16 -7.07
CA GLY A 164 -4.58 6.44 -6.75
C GLY A 164 -4.81 6.70 -5.28
N ILE A 165 -5.99 7.25 -5.02
CA ILE A 165 -6.40 7.64 -3.69
C ILE A 165 -7.68 6.90 -3.31
N GLN A 166 -7.79 6.47 -2.05
CA GLN A 166 -9.00 5.91 -1.48
C GLN A 166 -9.29 6.53 -0.12
N LYS A 167 -10.56 6.59 0.25
CA LYS A 167 -10.99 7.00 1.59
C LYS A 167 -11.05 5.77 2.50
N THR A 168 -10.49 5.86 3.70
CA THR A 168 -10.59 4.79 4.69
C THR A 168 -12.05 4.58 5.10
N ASP A 169 -12.47 3.32 5.15
CA ASP A 169 -13.80 2.91 5.57
C ASP A 169 -13.95 2.90 7.11
N GLU A 170 -15.07 2.38 7.60
CA GLU A 170 -15.35 2.23 9.04
C GLU A 170 -14.36 1.31 9.77
N GLN A 171 -13.66 0.45 9.03
CA GLN A 171 -12.60 -0.41 9.55
C GLN A 171 -11.22 0.24 9.40
N GLY A 172 -11.15 1.51 8.99
CA GLY A 172 -9.90 2.22 8.76
C GLY A 172 -9.12 1.68 7.57
N ALA A 173 -9.78 0.98 6.65
CA ALA A 173 -9.13 0.27 5.56
C ALA A 173 -9.36 0.93 4.20
N VAL A 174 -8.36 0.85 3.33
CA VAL A 174 -8.46 1.12 1.90
C VAL A 174 -8.10 -0.11 1.09
N LYS A 175 -8.69 -0.23 -0.10
CA LYS A 175 -8.49 -1.36 -1.01
C LYS A 175 -8.15 -0.85 -2.40
N PHE A 176 -7.12 -1.42 -3.01
CA PHE A 176 -6.75 -1.12 -4.39
C PHE A 176 -6.56 -2.39 -5.22
N SER A 177 -6.89 -2.31 -6.52
CA SER A 177 -6.50 -3.29 -7.54
C SER A 177 -5.33 -2.73 -8.34
N THR A 178 -4.21 -3.45 -8.31
CA THR A 178 -2.91 -3.07 -8.88
C THR A 178 -2.22 -4.30 -9.50
N ILE A 179 -0.93 -4.17 -9.80
CA ILE A 179 -0.04 -5.30 -10.10
C ILE A 179 1.07 -5.38 -9.04
N PHE A 180 1.69 -6.55 -8.89
CA PHE A 180 2.94 -6.64 -8.13
C PHE A 180 3.98 -5.66 -8.73
N PRO A 181 4.63 -4.80 -7.94
CA PRO A 181 5.57 -3.80 -8.44
C PRO A 181 6.86 -4.43 -8.99
N GLY A 182 7.47 -3.78 -9.98
CA GLY A 182 8.84 -4.06 -10.38
C GLY A 182 9.84 -3.24 -9.57
N HIS A 183 11.13 -3.47 -9.81
CA HIS A 183 12.22 -2.72 -9.17
C HIS A 183 12.78 -1.64 -10.09
N TYR A 184 13.35 -0.60 -9.47
CA TYR A 184 14.22 0.38 -10.11
C TYR A 184 15.53 0.44 -9.34
N ILE A 185 16.53 1.11 -9.92
CA ILE A 185 17.88 1.16 -9.33
C ILE A 185 17.87 1.68 -7.88
N ASP A 186 18.81 1.16 -7.08
CA ASP A 186 19.11 1.53 -5.68
C ASP A 186 18.04 1.18 -4.64
N ARG A 187 16.92 0.58 -5.04
CA ARG A 187 15.81 0.28 -4.13
C ARG A 187 15.27 -1.12 -4.32
N THR A 188 14.97 -1.79 -3.21
CA THR A 188 14.19 -3.04 -3.24
C THR A 188 12.75 -2.77 -3.68
N ILE A 189 11.99 -3.82 -3.99
CA ILE A 189 10.60 -3.72 -4.46
C ILE A 189 9.68 -3.24 -3.34
N HIS A 190 8.95 -2.15 -3.59
CA HIS A 190 8.03 -1.55 -2.63
C HIS A 190 6.81 -0.87 -3.29
N ILE A 191 5.81 -0.56 -2.45
CA ILE A 191 4.69 0.32 -2.77
C ILE A 191 4.67 1.44 -1.75
N HIS A 192 4.59 2.70 -2.20
CA HIS A 192 4.44 3.81 -1.28
C HIS A 192 3.00 3.96 -0.79
N VAL A 193 2.86 4.45 0.43
CA VAL A 193 1.58 4.77 1.03
C VAL A 193 1.67 6.05 1.84
N MET A 194 0.63 6.89 1.77
CA MET A 194 0.55 8.11 2.54
C MET A 194 -0.89 8.38 2.97
N LEU A 195 -1.10 8.66 4.25
CA LEU A 195 -2.40 9.06 4.78
C LEU A 195 -2.44 10.58 4.94
N HIS A 196 -3.38 11.20 4.25
CA HIS A 196 -3.68 12.62 4.39
C HIS A 196 -4.58 12.88 5.59
N PRO A 197 -4.22 13.87 6.44
CA PRO A 197 -4.96 14.13 7.65
C PRO A 197 -6.32 14.79 7.40
N ASN A 198 -6.40 15.72 6.46
CA ASN A 198 -7.55 16.61 6.30
C ASN A 198 -7.96 16.82 4.82
N ALA A 199 -7.38 16.06 3.90
CA ALA A 199 -7.72 16.09 2.48
C ALA A 199 -9.23 16.03 2.21
N GLN A 200 -9.67 16.79 1.21
CA GLN A 200 -10.99 16.72 0.62
C GLN A 200 -10.87 16.65 -0.90
N PRO A 201 -11.76 15.91 -1.58
CA PRO A 201 -11.76 15.83 -3.02
C PRO A 201 -12.22 17.16 -3.63
N TYR A 202 -11.54 17.57 -4.68
CA TYR A 202 -12.05 18.59 -5.59
C TYR A 202 -13.26 18.04 -6.37
N PRO A 203 -14.09 18.90 -7.00
CA PRO A 203 -15.25 18.46 -7.78
C PRO A 203 -14.94 17.46 -8.90
N ASN A 204 -13.71 17.48 -9.43
CA ASN A 204 -13.22 16.56 -10.45
C ASN A 204 -12.75 15.19 -9.87
N GLY A 205 -12.89 14.96 -8.56
CA GLY A 205 -12.49 13.74 -7.88
C GLY A 205 -10.98 13.59 -7.63
N THR A 206 -10.17 14.66 -7.77
CA THR A 206 -8.74 14.64 -7.39
C THR A 206 -8.52 15.15 -5.98
N ILE A 207 -7.39 14.80 -5.36
CA ILE A 207 -6.96 15.34 -4.07
C ILE A 207 -5.59 15.99 -4.19
N ILE A 208 -5.48 17.18 -3.60
CA ILE A 208 -4.21 17.85 -3.35
C ILE A 208 -4.19 18.18 -1.86
N ASP A 209 -3.33 17.49 -1.13
CA ASP A 209 -2.98 17.81 0.25
C ASP A 209 -1.47 17.62 0.37
N THR A 210 -0.77 18.66 0.79
CA THR A 210 0.69 18.65 1.01
C THR A 210 1.03 18.39 2.47
N THR A 211 0.11 17.78 3.20
CA THR A 211 0.31 17.31 4.57
C THR A 211 0.04 15.81 4.67
N ALA A 212 0.81 15.14 5.52
CA ALA A 212 0.67 13.72 5.82
C ALA A 212 0.55 13.51 7.33
N ALA A 213 -0.37 12.64 7.74
CA ALA A 213 -0.37 12.06 9.08
C ALA A 213 0.50 10.80 9.16
N TYR A 214 0.72 10.16 8.01
CA TYR A 214 1.57 8.99 7.87
C TYR A 214 2.17 8.95 6.47
N VAL A 215 3.46 8.59 6.39
CA VAL A 215 4.16 8.25 5.16
C VAL A 215 4.88 6.94 5.42
N GLY A 216 4.78 5.99 4.50
CA GLY A 216 5.43 4.69 4.63
C GLY A 216 5.61 4.00 3.30
N GLN A 217 6.22 2.83 3.37
CA GLN A 217 6.42 1.94 2.23
C GLN A 217 6.01 0.52 2.64
N MET A 218 5.41 -0.20 1.72
CA MET A 218 5.03 -1.61 1.85
C MET A 218 6.05 -2.44 1.10
N TYR A 219 6.69 -3.38 1.79
CA TYR A 219 7.71 -4.26 1.22
C TYR A 219 7.22 -5.70 1.14
N PHE A 220 7.94 -6.51 0.39
CA PHE A 220 7.61 -7.93 0.16
C PHE A 220 8.77 -8.80 0.62
N LYS A 221 8.44 -10.01 1.11
CA LYS A 221 9.47 -11.00 1.47
C LYS A 221 10.34 -11.34 0.26
N GLN A 222 11.64 -11.53 0.49
CA GLN A 222 12.63 -11.69 -0.59
C GLN A 222 12.29 -12.90 -1.46
N GLU A 223 11.79 -13.98 -0.87
CA GLU A 223 11.41 -15.20 -1.58
C GLU A 223 10.27 -14.97 -2.58
N LEU A 224 9.33 -14.08 -2.25
CA LEU A 224 8.26 -13.67 -3.16
C LEU A 224 8.82 -12.79 -4.28
N ILE A 225 9.70 -11.83 -3.96
CA ILE A 225 10.39 -10.98 -4.94
C ILE A 225 11.13 -11.85 -5.97
N ASP A 226 11.93 -12.80 -5.50
CA ASP A 226 12.71 -13.70 -6.36
C ASP A 226 11.81 -14.53 -7.27
N SER A 227 10.66 -14.97 -6.75
CA SER A 227 9.68 -15.75 -7.52
C SER A 227 8.99 -14.94 -8.59
N VAL A 228 8.56 -13.71 -8.28
CA VAL A 228 7.90 -12.81 -9.23
C VAL A 228 8.86 -12.40 -10.35
N ARG A 229 10.10 -12.05 -10.01
CA ARG A 229 11.10 -11.58 -10.99
C ARG A 229 11.44 -12.58 -12.10
N ARG A 230 11.24 -13.88 -11.85
CA ARG A 230 11.46 -14.93 -12.86
C ARG A 230 10.38 -14.98 -13.95
N LEU A 231 9.26 -14.28 -13.76
CA LEU A 231 8.11 -14.32 -14.66
C LEU A 231 8.07 -13.09 -15.57
N PRO A 232 7.62 -13.22 -16.83
CA PRO A 232 7.31 -12.06 -17.66
C PRO A 232 6.16 -11.22 -17.06
N PRO A 233 6.16 -9.88 -17.23
CA PRO A 233 7.20 -9.07 -17.86
C PRO A 233 8.38 -8.71 -16.94
N TYR A 234 8.34 -9.09 -15.66
CA TYR A 234 9.37 -8.74 -14.66
C TYR A 234 10.78 -9.21 -15.07
N SER A 235 10.87 -10.39 -15.69
CA SER A 235 12.12 -10.97 -16.17
C SER A 235 12.79 -10.16 -17.30
N GLN A 236 12.08 -9.19 -17.89
CA GLN A 236 12.61 -8.29 -18.92
C GLN A 236 13.28 -7.03 -18.32
N ASN A 237 13.16 -6.82 -17.01
CA ASN A 237 13.77 -5.67 -16.35
C ASN A 237 15.26 -5.91 -16.11
N THR A 238 16.10 -5.22 -16.89
CA THR A 238 17.57 -5.37 -16.87
C THR A 238 18.27 -4.49 -15.85
N GLN A 239 17.54 -3.67 -15.08
CA GLN A 239 18.15 -2.87 -14.02
C GLN A 239 18.74 -3.75 -12.92
N PRO A 240 19.83 -3.31 -12.25
CA PRO A 240 20.34 -3.99 -11.06
C PRO A 240 19.26 -4.15 -9.99
N LEU A 241 19.19 -5.32 -9.38
CA LEU A 241 18.34 -5.56 -8.22
C LEU A 241 19.08 -5.11 -6.96
N THR A 242 18.41 -4.35 -6.11
CA THR A 242 18.80 -4.16 -4.71
C THR A 242 17.96 -5.10 -3.86
N LEU A 243 18.61 -5.95 -3.07
CA LEU A 243 17.92 -6.89 -2.19
C LEU A 243 17.33 -6.17 -0.97
N ASN A 244 16.43 -6.84 -0.25
CA ASN A 244 15.84 -6.26 0.96
C ASN A 244 16.90 -5.93 2.04
N ASP A 245 17.92 -6.77 2.20
CA ASP A 245 19.04 -6.58 3.14
C ASP A 245 20.06 -5.52 2.70
N GLU A 246 19.93 -5.01 1.47
CA GLU A 246 20.77 -3.97 0.89
C GLU A 246 20.05 -2.62 0.74
N ASP A 247 18.72 -2.58 0.92
CA ASP A 247 17.94 -1.36 0.74
C ASP A 247 18.13 -0.39 1.91
N PHE A 248 18.71 0.76 1.59
CA PHE A 248 19.10 1.79 2.56
C PHE A 248 17.92 2.50 3.26
N ILE A 249 16.67 2.22 2.87
CA ILE A 249 15.46 2.73 3.54
C ILE A 249 14.79 1.65 4.37
N LEU A 250 14.75 0.42 3.85
CA LEU A 250 14.21 -0.72 4.57
C LEU A 250 15.06 -1.07 5.79
N GLN A 251 16.40 -1.09 5.66
CA GLN A 251 17.26 -1.49 6.78
C GLN A 251 17.08 -0.60 8.02
N PRO A 252 17.12 0.75 7.92
CA PRO A 252 16.85 1.59 9.08
C PRO A 252 15.43 1.45 9.66
N ASP A 253 14.43 1.13 8.83
CA ASP A 253 13.06 0.86 9.28
C ASP A 253 13.03 -0.42 10.15
N LEU A 254 13.67 -1.50 9.68
CA LEU A 254 13.78 -2.75 10.42
C LEU A 254 14.59 -2.61 11.72
N ASP A 255 15.71 -1.88 11.70
CA ASP A 255 16.56 -1.64 12.87
C ASP A 255 15.82 -0.88 13.99
N GLN A 256 14.82 -0.07 13.62
CA GLN A 256 13.95 0.64 14.55
C GLN A 256 12.77 -0.21 15.04
N GLY A 257 12.75 -1.51 14.70
CA GLY A 257 11.69 -2.45 15.07
C GLY A 257 10.48 -2.41 14.14
N GLY A 258 10.59 -1.76 12.99
CA GLY A 258 9.57 -1.75 11.96
C GLY A 258 9.37 -3.13 11.34
N ASN A 259 8.16 -3.35 10.81
CA ASN A 259 7.84 -4.55 10.04
C ASN A 259 6.94 -4.19 8.86
N PRO A 260 7.48 -3.53 7.83
CA PRO A 260 6.70 -3.03 6.71
C PRO A 260 6.42 -4.12 5.65
N PHE A 261 6.67 -5.39 5.97
CA PHE A 261 6.41 -6.51 5.07
C PHE A 261 4.92 -6.83 5.02
N VAL A 262 4.34 -6.79 3.82
CA VAL A 262 2.95 -7.20 3.63
C VAL A 262 2.81 -8.71 3.87
N LYS A 263 1.72 -9.09 4.53
CA LYS A 263 1.23 -10.47 4.47
C LYS A 263 0.53 -10.67 3.13
N TYR A 264 0.52 -11.89 2.61
CA TYR A 264 -0.15 -12.18 1.35
C TYR A 264 -0.71 -13.59 1.30
N GLU A 265 -1.67 -13.77 0.38
CA GLU A 265 -2.26 -15.04 0.02
C GLU A 265 -2.31 -15.15 -1.51
N MET A 266 -1.89 -16.30 -2.02
CA MET A 266 -1.97 -16.64 -3.44
C MET A 266 -3.42 -16.93 -3.84
N VAL A 267 -3.90 -16.26 -4.89
CA VAL A 267 -5.26 -16.42 -5.38
C VAL A 267 -5.45 -17.81 -5.95
N GLY A 268 -4.52 -18.27 -6.79
CA GLY A 268 -4.52 -19.60 -7.41
C GLY A 268 -3.29 -20.43 -7.06
N LYS A 269 -2.95 -21.37 -7.95
CA LYS A 269 -1.74 -22.21 -7.79
C LYS A 269 -0.49 -21.53 -8.37
N ARG A 270 -0.69 -20.53 -9.24
CA ARG A 270 0.37 -19.77 -9.90
C ARG A 270 0.33 -18.32 -9.46
N LEU A 271 1.46 -17.64 -9.52
CA LEU A 271 1.55 -16.20 -9.22
C LEU A 271 0.67 -15.38 -10.16
N GLU A 272 0.61 -15.78 -11.42
CA GLU A 272 -0.15 -15.14 -12.49
C GLU A 272 -1.67 -15.19 -12.26
N ASP A 273 -2.15 -16.11 -11.40
CA ASP A 273 -3.55 -16.16 -10.99
C ASP A 273 -3.90 -14.97 -10.07
N GLY A 274 -2.91 -14.42 -9.38
CA GLY A 274 -2.96 -13.18 -8.61
C GLY A 274 -2.59 -13.34 -7.14
N ILE A 275 -2.46 -12.20 -6.46
CA ILE A 275 -2.08 -12.08 -5.05
C ILE A 275 -3.08 -11.18 -4.33
N VAL A 276 -3.48 -11.54 -3.11
CA VAL A 276 -4.09 -10.61 -2.17
C VAL A 276 -3.07 -10.32 -1.09
N ALA A 277 -2.69 -9.05 -0.91
CA ALA A 277 -1.72 -8.62 0.08
C ALA A 277 -2.33 -7.63 1.07
N TRP A 278 -1.85 -7.63 2.31
CA TRP A 278 -2.39 -6.75 3.34
C TRP A 278 -1.37 -6.35 4.41
N ILE A 279 -1.60 -5.19 4.99
CA ILE A 279 -0.82 -4.65 6.10
C ILE A 279 -1.70 -3.77 7.00
N THR A 280 -1.34 -3.66 8.27
CA THR A 280 -2.02 -2.79 9.24
C THR A 280 -0.98 -1.87 9.89
N TYR A 281 -1.18 -0.57 9.74
CA TYR A 281 -0.34 0.47 10.32
C TYR A 281 -0.95 1.03 11.61
N GLY A 282 -0.15 1.03 12.69
CA GLY A 282 -0.37 1.86 13.87
C GLY A 282 0.18 3.26 13.62
N ILE A 283 -0.67 4.30 13.70
CA ILE A 283 -0.28 5.68 13.39
C ILE A 283 -0.76 6.67 14.46
N ASN A 284 -0.17 7.87 14.46
CA ASN A 284 -0.77 9.03 15.12
C ASN A 284 -1.56 9.84 14.08
N PRO A 285 -2.91 9.76 14.02
CA PRO A 285 -3.71 10.46 13.02
C PRO A 285 -3.74 11.99 13.21
N ALA A 286 -3.25 12.49 14.36
CA ALA A 286 -3.12 13.93 14.63
C ALA A 286 -1.80 14.52 14.09
N LYS A 287 -0.85 13.69 13.66
CA LYS A 287 0.42 14.11 13.07
C LYS A 287 0.19 14.93 11.79
N ARG A 288 1.02 15.96 11.58
CA ARG A 288 0.96 16.85 10.41
C ARG A 288 2.38 17.14 9.93
N SER A 289 2.78 16.40 8.91
CA SER A 289 4.11 16.50 8.28
C SER A 289 3.94 17.14 6.91
N ALA A 290 4.76 18.14 6.60
CA ALA A 290 4.76 18.71 5.26
C ALA A 290 5.33 17.69 4.27
N VAL A 291 4.71 17.58 3.09
CA VAL A 291 5.21 16.74 2.00
C VAL A 291 5.35 17.56 0.73
N THR A 292 6.47 17.38 0.03
CA THR A 292 6.78 18.10 -1.20
C THR A 292 6.61 17.17 -2.39
N PRO A 293 5.56 17.32 -3.21
CA PRO A 293 5.44 16.56 -4.45
C PRO A 293 6.48 17.02 -5.48
N VAL A 294 7.01 16.09 -6.28
CA VAL A 294 7.91 16.44 -7.39
C VAL A 294 7.15 17.07 -8.56
N ALA A 295 5.84 16.80 -8.64
CA ALA A 295 4.93 17.37 -9.62
C ALA A 295 3.51 17.44 -9.06
N THR A 296 2.72 18.41 -9.53
CA THR A 296 1.30 18.54 -9.17
C THR A 296 0.44 18.55 -10.42
N ARG A 297 -0.53 17.64 -10.50
CA ARG A 297 -1.57 17.65 -11.54
C ARG A 297 -2.65 18.65 -11.16
N LYS A 298 -2.91 19.62 -12.06
CA LYS A 298 -3.87 20.70 -11.78
C LYS A 298 -5.30 20.29 -12.08
N CYS A 299 -6.22 20.77 -11.24
CA CYS A 299 -7.61 20.32 -11.15
C CYS A 299 -8.55 20.73 -12.31
N ASN A 300 -8.14 21.58 -13.26
CA ASN A 300 -9.05 22.21 -14.22
C ASN A 300 -8.99 21.66 -15.65
N VAL A 301 -8.26 20.57 -15.90
CA VAL A 301 -8.12 20.03 -17.26
C VAL A 301 -8.49 18.54 -17.26
N PRO A 302 -9.35 18.08 -18.20
CA PRO A 302 -9.63 16.67 -18.38
C PRO A 302 -8.36 15.83 -18.53
N LYS A 303 -8.44 14.58 -18.07
CA LYS A 303 -7.34 13.63 -17.85
C LYS A 303 -6.39 13.39 -19.05
N GLU A 304 -6.80 13.79 -20.25
CA GLU A 304 -6.08 13.59 -21.51
C GLU A 304 -5.20 14.79 -21.92
N THR A 305 -5.31 15.95 -21.27
CA THR A 305 -4.60 17.19 -21.68
C THR A 305 -3.97 18.00 -20.55
N GLY A 306 -3.92 17.49 -19.31
CA GLY A 306 -3.42 18.25 -18.16
C GLY A 306 -1.93 18.59 -18.22
N ASP A 307 -1.61 19.89 -18.31
CA ASP A 307 -0.23 20.40 -18.16
C ASP A 307 0.29 20.17 -16.74
N ILE A 308 1.39 19.43 -16.63
CA ILE A 308 2.09 19.19 -15.36
C ILE A 308 3.13 20.27 -15.17
N LYS A 309 3.00 21.05 -14.08
CA LYS A 309 4.07 21.95 -13.65
C LYS A 309 5.02 21.20 -12.72
N ARG A 310 6.29 21.14 -13.09
CA ARG A 310 7.37 20.74 -12.16
C ARG A 310 7.47 21.79 -11.07
N ASN A 311 7.56 21.35 -9.82
CA ASN A 311 7.86 22.27 -8.73
C ASN A 311 9.34 22.67 -8.82
N LYS A 312 9.65 23.96 -8.62
CA LYS A 312 11.03 24.40 -8.46
C LYS A 312 11.53 23.85 -7.13
N VAL A 313 12.64 23.12 -7.17
CA VAL A 313 13.38 22.65 -5.99
C VAL A 313 13.96 23.86 -5.27
#